data_AF-A0A8J4TF19-F1
#
_entry.id   AF-A0A8J4TF19-F1
#
_cell.length_a   1.000
_cell.length_b   1.000
_cell.length_c   1.000
_cell.angle_alpha   90.00
_cell.angle_beta   90.00
_cell.angle_gamma   90.00
#
_symmetry.space_group_name_H-M   'P 1'
#
loop_
_entity.id
_entity.type
_entity.pdbx_description
1 polymer ?
#
loop_
_entity_poly.entity_id
_entity_poly.type
_entity_poly.pdbx_seq_one_letter_code
_entity_poly.pdbx_strand_id
1 'polypeptide(L)'
;EFEAQRQWAELDDRLTFIILSKDRLASFENSPASNVNDFGNMEVDSMIGDVNLFLHPIDTSTVGANNECFEGELSVMIAEPDMRGRGLASEALAALLEFSGHHLPSKLSGLVAKVSLDNLSSIKLFSSHLKFIERKRCSVFNQASFD
;
A
#
# COMPACT_ATOMS: atom_id res chain seq x y z
N GLU A 1 15.00 6.44 16.69
CA GLU A 1 14.23 7.07 15.60
C GLU A 1 15.06 7.21 14.32
N PHE A 2 16.22 7.89 14.37
CA PHE A 2 17.13 7.99 13.21
C PHE A 2 17.55 6.63 12.61
N GLU A 3 17.87 5.64 13.45
CA GLU A 3 18.22 4.29 12.97
C GLU A 3 17.06 3.58 12.26
N ALA A 4 15.81 3.79 12.71
CA ALA A 4 14.64 3.23 12.06
C ALA A 4 14.39 3.89 10.70
N GLN A 5 14.55 5.22 10.61
CA GLN A 5 14.46 5.94 9.34
C GLN A 5 15.52 5.47 8.34
N ARG A 6 16.75 5.22 8.80
CA ARG A 6 17.81 4.70 7.95
C ARG A 6 17.51 3.28 7.44
N GLN A 7 17.05 2.39 8.33
CA GLN A 7 16.59 1.06 7.92
C GLN A 7 15.45 1.12 6.90
N TRP A 8 14.50 2.04 7.05
CA TRP A 8 13.41 2.21 6.09
C TRP A 8 13.87 2.69 4.71
N ALA A 9 14.99 3.41 4.65
CA ALA A 9 15.53 3.91 3.39
C ALA A 9 16.48 2.90 2.70
N GLU A 10 17.15 2.06 3.48
CA GLU A 10 18.18 1.14 2.99
C GLU A 10 17.68 -0.28 2.73
N LEU A 11 16.54 -0.68 3.30
CA LEU A 11 15.99 -2.02 3.11
C LEU A 11 15.04 -2.07 1.91
N ASP A 12 15.31 -3.01 1.01
CA ASP A 12 14.43 -3.39 -0.10
C ASP A 12 13.28 -4.30 0.38
N ASP A 13 12.72 -4.00 1.57
CA ASP A 13 11.67 -4.79 2.24
C ASP A 13 10.26 -4.21 2.06
N ARG A 14 10.15 -3.11 1.31
CA ARG A 14 8.88 -2.40 1.11
C ARG A 14 8.76 -1.79 -0.27
N LEU A 15 7.53 -1.69 -0.73
CA LEU A 15 7.15 -0.91 -1.91
C LEU A 15 6.02 0.03 -1.52
N THR A 16 6.19 1.33 -1.81
CA THR A 16 5.19 2.37 -1.51
C THR A 16 4.83 3.12 -2.78
N PHE A 17 3.54 3.19 -3.09
CA PHE A 17 3.04 4.14 -4.09
C PHE A 17 2.29 5.26 -3.38
N ILE A 18 2.68 6.49 -3.72
CA ILE A 18 1.95 7.69 -3.35
C ILE A 18 0.86 7.95 -4.39
N ILE A 19 -0.37 8.11 -3.94
CA ILE A 19 -1.52 8.32 -4.81
C ILE A 19 -1.73 9.82 -4.99
N LEU A 20 -1.63 10.29 -6.23
CA LEU A 20 -1.92 11.68 -6.60
C LEU A 20 -3.26 11.79 -7.32
N SER A 21 -4.02 12.84 -7.02
CA SER A 21 -5.21 13.19 -7.78
C SER A 21 -4.82 13.91 -9.07
N LYS A 22 -5.14 13.29 -10.20
CA LYS A 22 -4.92 13.89 -11.53
C LYS A 22 -5.65 15.22 -11.69
N ASP A 23 -6.87 15.33 -11.17
CA ASP A 23 -7.67 16.56 -11.27
C ASP A 23 -7.03 17.70 -10.47
N ARG A 24 -6.50 17.41 -9.27
CA ARG A 24 -5.78 18.40 -8.47
C ARG A 24 -4.50 18.83 -9.19
N LEU A 25 -3.73 17.88 -9.73
CA LEU A 25 -2.50 18.18 -10.45
C LEU A 25 -2.76 19.05 -11.70
N ALA A 26 -3.76 18.69 -12.50
CA ALA A 26 -4.14 19.43 -13.71
C ALA A 26 -4.68 20.84 -13.40
N SER A 27 -5.31 21.05 -12.24
CA SER A 27 -5.78 22.37 -11.83
C SER A 27 -4.63 23.37 -11.64
N PHE A 28 -3.45 22.88 -11.27
CA PHE A 28 -2.25 23.70 -11.14
C PHE A 28 -1.51 23.91 -12.46
N GLU A 29 -1.51 22.93 -13.37
CA GLU A 29 -0.92 23.08 -14.72
C GLU A 29 -1.59 24.19 -15.54
N ASN A 30 -2.87 24.46 -15.27
CA ASN A 30 -3.63 25.55 -15.89
C ASN A 30 -3.45 26.91 -15.18
N SER A 31 -2.71 26.94 -14.07
CA SER A 31 -2.38 28.15 -13.34
C SER A 31 -1.02 28.68 -13.83
N PRO A 32 -0.81 30.00 -13.96
CA PRO A 32 0.46 30.57 -14.41
C PRO A 32 1.50 30.51 -13.27
N ALA A 33 1.88 29.31 -12.86
CA ALA A 33 2.88 29.04 -11.82
C ALA A 33 4.25 28.85 -12.48
N SER A 34 4.97 29.96 -12.57
CA SER A 34 6.27 30.08 -13.22
C SER A 34 7.39 29.90 -12.20
N ASN A 35 7.60 28.73 -11.57
CA ASN A 35 8.83 28.38 -10.82
C ASN A 35 8.92 26.88 -10.48
N VAL A 36 10.14 26.33 -10.38
CA VAL A 36 10.40 24.92 -9.98
C VAL A 36 9.88 24.60 -8.57
N ASN A 37 9.85 25.58 -7.67
CA ASN A 37 9.30 25.42 -6.32
C ASN A 37 7.78 25.21 -6.32
N ASP A 38 7.06 25.65 -7.36
CA ASP A 38 5.61 25.46 -7.44
C ASP A 38 5.26 24.00 -7.74
N PHE A 39 6.04 23.32 -8.58
CA PHE A 39 5.84 21.90 -8.92
C PHE A 39 5.89 20.97 -7.69
N GLY A 40 6.87 21.15 -6.80
CA GLY A 40 6.96 20.34 -5.58
C GLY A 40 5.76 20.55 -4.64
N ASN A 41 5.24 21.78 -4.56
CA ASN A 41 4.03 22.07 -3.80
C ASN A 41 2.78 21.46 -4.47
N MET A 42 2.71 21.47 -5.81
CA MET A 42 1.61 20.87 -6.58
C MET A 42 1.49 19.36 -6.35
N GLU A 43 2.61 18.63 -6.35
CA GLU A 43 2.62 17.18 -6.09
C GLU A 43 2.14 16.88 -4.67
N VAL A 44 2.64 17.64 -3.69
CA VAL A 44 2.23 17.51 -2.28
C VAL A 44 0.74 17.81 -2.10
N ASP A 45 0.25 18.91 -2.69
CA ASP A 45 -1.17 19.31 -2.61
C ASP A 45 -2.11 18.33 -3.35
N SER A 46 -1.56 17.61 -4.33
CA SER A 46 -2.28 16.59 -5.09
C SER A 46 -2.26 15.21 -4.41
N MET A 47 -1.50 15.02 -3.32
CA MET A 47 -1.44 13.76 -2.60
C MET A 47 -2.76 13.46 -1.90
N ILE A 48 -3.34 12.30 -2.19
CA ILE A 48 -4.64 11.88 -1.63
C ILE A 48 -4.55 10.60 -0.79
N GLY A 49 -3.41 9.93 -0.77
CA GLY A 49 -3.22 8.69 -0.04
C GLY A 49 -1.98 7.92 -0.50
N ASP A 50 -1.90 6.68 -0.05
CA ASP A 50 -0.78 5.78 -0.30
C ASP A 50 -1.22 4.31 -0.23
N VAL A 51 -0.45 3.46 -0.91
CA VAL A 51 -0.48 2.01 -0.75
C VAL A 51 0.93 1.50 -0.46
N ASN A 52 1.03 0.59 0.50
CA ASN A 52 2.28 -0.03 0.90
C ASN A 52 2.17 -1.56 0.79
N LEU A 53 3.27 -2.17 0.39
CA LEU A 53 3.51 -3.61 0.44
C LEU A 53 4.78 -3.85 1.25
N PHE A 54 4.67 -4.55 2.37
CA PHE A 54 5.80 -4.95 3.20
C PHE A 54 6.12 -6.42 2.97
N LEU A 55 7.40 -6.76 2.82
CA LEU A 55 7.85 -8.11 2.51
C LEU A 55 8.34 -8.79 3.79
N HIS A 56 7.65 -9.86 4.19
CA HIS A 56 8.03 -10.66 5.34
C HIS A 56 8.62 -12.00 4.88
N PRO A 57 9.87 -12.33 5.25
CA PRO A 57 10.47 -13.60 4.86
C PRO A 57 9.67 -14.77 5.45
N ILE A 58 9.36 -15.74 4.62
CA ILE A 58 8.75 -17.01 5.04
C ILE A 58 9.88 -18.00 5.29
N ASP A 59 9.85 -18.68 6.43
CA ASP A 59 10.80 -19.75 6.71
C ASP A 59 10.53 -20.96 5.80
N THR A 60 11.27 -21.04 4.69
CA THR A 60 11.17 -22.11 3.69
C THR A 60 12.03 -23.33 4.03
N SER A 61 12.65 -23.38 5.22
CA SER A 61 13.49 -24.51 5.66
C SER A 61 12.76 -25.87 5.64
N THR A 62 11.43 -25.86 5.59
CA THR A 62 10.58 -27.05 5.49
C THR A 62 10.23 -27.47 4.06
N VAL A 63 10.47 -26.64 3.04
CA VAL A 63 9.97 -26.84 1.66
C VAL A 63 11.08 -27.19 0.66
N GLY A 64 12.35 -27.21 1.07
CA GLY A 64 13.47 -27.65 0.21
C GLY A 64 13.75 -26.74 -1.00
N ALA A 65 13.13 -25.55 -1.03
CA ALA A 65 13.34 -24.55 -2.07
C ALA A 65 14.42 -23.56 -1.61
N ASN A 66 15.56 -23.54 -2.31
CA ASN A 66 16.65 -22.58 -2.10
C ASN A 66 16.30 -21.13 -2.52
N ASN A 67 15.01 -20.80 -2.64
CA ASN A 67 14.54 -19.49 -3.05
C ASN A 67 13.88 -18.81 -1.85
N GLU A 68 14.37 -17.61 -1.53
CA GLU A 68 13.74 -16.72 -0.55
C GLU A 68 12.32 -16.40 -1.01
N CYS A 69 11.34 -16.77 -0.19
CA CYS A 69 9.93 -16.51 -0.44
C CYS A 69 9.42 -15.54 0.62
N PHE A 70 8.52 -14.65 0.21
CA PHE A 70 8.00 -13.60 1.06
C PHE A 70 6.47 -13.63 1.11
N GLU A 71 5.91 -13.32 2.27
CA GLU A 71 4.51 -12.94 2.45
C GLU A 71 4.41 -11.42 2.35
N GLY A 72 3.56 -10.94 1.44
CA GLY A 72 3.35 -9.52 1.21
C GLY A 72 2.25 -8.95 2.09
N GLU A 73 2.56 -8.06 3.02
CA GLU A 73 1.58 -7.35 3.84
C GLU A 73 1.12 -6.06 3.16
N LEU A 74 -0.15 -5.99 2.79
CA LEU A 74 -0.79 -4.84 2.14
C LEU A 74 -1.36 -3.86 3.16
N SER A 75 -1.10 -2.58 2.94
CA SER A 75 -1.73 -1.46 3.64
C SER A 75 -2.17 -0.41 2.63
N VAL A 76 -3.37 0.14 2.79
CA VAL A 76 -3.93 1.17 1.91
C VAL A 76 -4.62 2.26 2.71
N MET A 77 -4.39 3.51 2.32
CA MET A 77 -5.03 4.67 2.92
C MET A 77 -5.40 5.68 1.84
N ILE A 78 -6.67 6.13 1.88
CA ILE A 78 -7.12 7.33 1.17
C ILE A 78 -7.38 8.39 2.23
N ALA A 79 -6.43 9.30 2.37
CA ALA A 79 -6.43 10.32 3.42
C ALA A 79 -7.61 11.29 3.25
N GLU A 80 -7.84 11.73 2.03
CA GLU A 80 -8.82 12.76 1.66
C GLU A 80 -10.26 12.21 1.70
N PRO A 81 -11.14 12.69 2.61
CA PRO A 81 -12.49 12.13 2.76
C PRO A 81 -13.37 12.25 1.51
N ASP A 82 -13.22 13.32 0.75
CA ASP A 82 -13.91 13.56 -0.52
C ASP A 82 -13.49 12.57 -1.61
N MET A 83 -12.31 11.96 -1.48
CA MET A 83 -11.77 10.99 -2.43
C MET A 83 -12.10 9.53 -2.07
N ARG A 84 -12.67 9.27 -0.89
CA ARG A 84 -13.03 7.92 -0.44
C ARG A 84 -14.27 7.38 -1.18
N GLY A 85 -14.40 6.06 -1.25
CA GLY A 85 -15.56 5.40 -1.85
C GLY A 85 -15.63 5.47 -3.39
N ARG A 86 -14.57 5.97 -4.04
CA ARG A 86 -14.47 6.12 -5.50
C ARG A 86 -13.73 4.97 -6.21
N GLY A 87 -13.37 3.90 -5.49
CA GLY A 87 -12.60 2.77 -6.03
C GLY A 87 -11.08 2.98 -6.11
N LEU A 88 -10.58 4.18 -5.79
CA LEU A 88 -9.16 4.54 -5.91
C LEU A 88 -8.21 3.62 -5.13
N ALA A 89 -8.62 3.15 -3.94
CA ALA A 89 -7.85 2.18 -3.16
C ALA A 89 -7.66 0.86 -3.91
N SER A 90 -8.69 0.38 -4.61
CA SER A 90 -8.63 -0.86 -5.39
C SER A 90 -7.73 -0.70 -6.62
N GLU A 91 -7.82 0.45 -7.31
CA GLU A 91 -6.96 0.76 -8.46
C GLU A 91 -5.49 0.86 -8.06
N ALA A 92 -5.19 1.58 -6.98
CA ALA A 92 -3.84 1.71 -6.45
C ALA A 92 -3.26 0.35 -6.02
N LEU A 93 -4.04 -0.49 -5.34
CA LEU A 93 -3.64 -1.85 -4.99
C LEU A 93 -3.36 -2.71 -6.24
N ALA A 94 -4.23 -2.65 -7.24
CA ALA A 94 -4.03 -3.39 -8.49
C ALA A 94 -2.74 -2.97 -9.20
N ALA A 95 -2.48 -1.66 -9.29
CA ALA A 95 -1.25 -1.12 -9.88
C ALA A 95 0.00 -1.56 -9.09
N LEU A 96 -0.05 -1.49 -7.76
CA LEU A 96 1.05 -1.94 -6.91
C LEU A 96 1.31 -3.44 -7.07
N LEU A 97 0.26 -4.27 -7.12
CA LEU A 97 0.40 -5.72 -7.29
C LEU A 97 0.97 -6.08 -8.67
N GLU A 98 0.47 -5.45 -9.74
CA GLU A 98 0.99 -5.62 -11.09
C GLU A 98 2.47 -5.22 -11.17
N PHE A 99 2.84 -4.08 -10.58
CA PHE A 99 4.23 -3.65 -10.51
C PHE A 99 5.08 -4.66 -9.74
N SER A 100 4.59 -5.14 -8.58
CA SER A 100 5.31 -6.07 -7.72
C SER A 100 5.61 -7.40 -8.42
N GLY A 101 4.67 -7.92 -9.21
CA GLY A 101 4.86 -9.17 -9.96
C GLY A 101 5.93 -9.09 -11.06
N HIS A 102 6.23 -7.88 -11.55
CA HIS A 102 7.23 -7.65 -12.59
C HIS A 102 8.59 -7.21 -12.06
N HIS A 103 8.63 -6.53 -10.90
CA HIS A 103 9.82 -5.82 -10.45
C HIS A 103 10.40 -6.32 -9.13
N LEU A 104 9.65 -7.09 -8.32
CA LEU A 104 10.25 -7.65 -7.11
C LEU A 104 11.21 -8.79 -7.49
N PRO A 105 12.45 -8.79 -6.95
CA PRO A 105 13.44 -9.82 -7.24
C PRO A 105 13.04 -11.18 -6.69
N SER A 106 12.21 -11.19 -5.64
CA SER A 106 11.79 -12.38 -4.91
C SER A 106 10.32 -12.70 -5.17
N LYS A 107 9.97 -13.99 -5.12
CA LYS A 107 8.59 -14.42 -5.34
C LYS A 107 7.73 -14.16 -4.11
N LEU A 108 6.64 -13.42 -4.31
CA LEU A 108 5.53 -13.37 -3.35
C LEU A 108 4.82 -14.72 -3.34
N SER A 109 4.72 -15.35 -2.17
CA SER A 109 4.00 -16.62 -1.99
C SER A 109 2.57 -16.43 -1.53
N GLY A 110 2.25 -15.25 -1.00
CA GLY A 110 0.92 -14.89 -0.54
C GLY A 110 0.83 -13.41 -0.21
N LEU A 111 -0.40 -12.93 -0.08
CA LEU A 111 -0.71 -11.58 0.36
C LEU A 111 -1.49 -11.65 1.65
N VAL A 112 -1.26 -10.70 2.55
CA VAL A 112 -2.03 -10.55 3.77
C VAL A 112 -2.38 -9.08 3.97
N ALA A 113 -3.59 -8.78 4.39
CA ALA A 113 -4.00 -7.44 4.79
C ALA A 113 -4.36 -7.43 6.26
N LYS A 114 -3.69 -6.60 7.06
CA LYS A 114 -4.01 -6.40 8.48
C LYS A 114 -4.82 -5.12 8.63
N VAL A 115 -6.02 -5.24 9.17
CA VAL A 115 -7.00 -4.14 9.25
C VAL A 115 -7.52 -4.02 10.67
N SER A 116 -7.66 -2.79 11.17
CA SER A 116 -8.34 -2.52 12.44
C SER A 116 -9.81 -2.95 12.38
N LEU A 117 -10.38 -3.52 13.46
CA LEU A 117 -11.77 -3.96 13.47
C LEU A 117 -12.76 -2.79 13.31
N ASP A 118 -12.33 -1.57 13.65
CA ASP A 118 -13.14 -0.35 13.49
C ASP A 118 -13.14 0.17 12.05
N ASN A 119 -12.19 -0.26 11.21
CA ASN A 119 -12.10 0.16 9.83
C ASN A 119 -12.98 -0.73 8.92
N LEU A 120 -14.30 -0.54 9.06
CA LEU A 120 -15.31 -1.27 8.29
C LEU A 120 -15.15 -1.09 6.77
N SER A 121 -14.65 0.06 6.32
CA SER A 121 -14.40 0.33 4.91
C SER A 121 -13.31 -0.57 4.35
N SER A 122 -12.16 -0.66 5.02
CA SER A 122 -11.08 -1.55 4.60
C SER A 122 -11.46 -3.04 4.77
N ILE A 123 -12.21 -3.40 5.82
CA ILE A 123 -12.74 -4.77 5.96
C ILE A 123 -13.60 -5.14 4.76
N LYS A 124 -14.54 -4.26 4.33
CA LYS A 124 -15.36 -4.50 3.14
C LYS A 124 -14.52 -4.58 1.87
N LEU A 125 -13.51 -3.72 1.73
CA LEU A 125 -12.58 -3.74 0.60
C LEU A 125 -11.92 -5.11 0.47
N PHE A 126 -11.24 -5.59 1.52
CA PHE A 126 -10.52 -6.87 1.44
C PHE A 126 -11.47 -8.07 1.37
N SER A 127 -12.48 -8.15 2.24
CA SER A 127 -13.37 -9.31 2.29
C SER A 127 -14.36 -9.40 1.12
N SER A 128 -15.02 -8.29 0.78
CA SER A 128 -16.18 -8.30 -0.11
C SER A 128 -15.81 -7.94 -1.54
N HIS A 129 -14.90 -6.99 -1.74
CA HIS A 129 -14.50 -6.54 -3.08
C HIS A 129 -13.32 -7.35 -3.62
N LEU A 130 -12.25 -7.52 -2.83
CA LEU A 130 -11.05 -8.26 -3.24
C LEU A 130 -11.12 -9.77 -2.94
N LYS A 131 -12.16 -10.21 -2.20
CA LYS A 131 -12.43 -11.63 -1.91
C LYS A 131 -11.36 -12.33 -1.06
N PHE A 132 -10.59 -11.58 -0.28
CA PHE A 132 -9.70 -12.15 0.72
C PHE A 132 -10.53 -12.82 1.82
N ILE A 133 -10.01 -13.88 2.40
CA ILE A 133 -10.64 -14.67 3.45
C ILE A 133 -10.07 -14.22 4.80
N GLU A 134 -10.91 -14.12 5.83
CA GLU A 134 -10.42 -13.79 7.17
C GLU A 134 -9.59 -14.96 7.73
N ARG A 135 -8.28 -14.75 7.88
CA ARG A 135 -7.33 -15.73 8.43
C ARG A 135 -7.36 -15.76 9.96
N LYS A 136 -7.41 -14.58 10.59
CA LYS A 136 -7.31 -14.43 12.04
C LYS A 136 -7.98 -13.15 12.49
N ARG A 137 -8.60 -13.21 13.67
CA ARG A 137 -9.15 -12.05 14.39
C ARG A 137 -8.61 -12.01 15.81
N CYS A 138 -8.16 -10.85 16.25
CA CYS A 138 -7.71 -10.60 17.60
C CYS A 138 -8.40 -9.35 18.18
N SER A 139 -9.38 -9.57 19.06
CA SER A 139 -10.11 -8.48 19.73
C SER A 139 -9.24 -7.68 20.68
N VAL A 140 -8.28 -8.31 21.36
CA VAL A 140 -7.37 -7.65 22.31
C VAL A 140 -6.53 -6.57 21.62
N PHE A 141 -6.12 -6.81 20.38
CA PHE A 141 -5.33 -5.85 19.58
C PHE A 141 -6.17 -5.08 18.56
N ASN A 142 -7.50 -5.20 18.61
CA ASN A 142 -8.42 -4.54 17.68
C ASN A 142 -8.06 -4.76 16.19
N GLN A 143 -7.70 -5.99 15.81
CA GLN A 143 -7.17 -6.30 14.48
C GLN A 143 -7.78 -7.58 13.88
N ALA A 144 -8.01 -7.59 12.57
CA ALA A 144 -8.23 -8.78 11.75
C ALA A 144 -7.21 -8.84 10.62
N SER A 145 -6.82 -10.06 10.21
CA SER A 145 -5.96 -10.32 9.07
C SER A 145 -6.72 -11.12 8.01
N PHE A 146 -6.56 -10.73 6.75
CA PHE A 146 -7.19 -11.36 5.58
C PHE A 146 -6.13 -11.82 4.59
N ASP A 147 -6.34 -12.94 3.90
CA ASP A 147 -5.43 -13.50 2.86
C ASP A 147 -6.14 -14.12 1.65
#